data_AF-A0A8I1UTS8-F1
#
_entry.id   AF-A0A8I1UTS8-F1
#
_cell.length_a   1.000
_cell.length_b   1.000
_cell.length_c   1.000
_cell.angle_alpha   90.00
_cell.angle_beta   90.00
_cell.angle_gamma   90.00
#
_symmetry.space_group_name_H-M   'P 1'
#
loop_
_entity.id
_entity.type
_entity.pdbx_description
1 polymer ?
#
loop_
_entity_poly.entity_id
_entity_poly.type
_entity_poly.pdbx_seq_one_letter_code
_entity_poly.pdbx_strand_id
1 'polypeptide(L)'
;MKRADTMLRVKRFRVDELKRQIATLEAMHADLERKMADLDESVTRERQRANDSDIGRLAFPSFVRSIETRRDNLRVTLKELERERADAQSALSSAFQDLKSFELAAEQQNRRAQEAEARRAQAQLDEMALVRHLRKYALRQA
;
A
#
# COMPACT_ATOMS: atom_id res chain seq x y z
N MET A 1 16.27 4.89 -21.55
CA MET A 1 15.89 5.45 -20.22
C MET A 1 14.44 5.23 -19.78
N LYS A 2 13.44 4.89 -20.63
CA LYS A 2 12.02 5.02 -20.21
C LYS A 2 11.37 3.79 -19.52
N ARG A 3 11.89 2.56 -19.68
CA ARG A 3 11.20 1.34 -19.20
C ARG A 3 11.32 1.09 -17.69
N ALA A 4 12.52 1.26 -17.12
CA ALA A 4 12.75 1.04 -15.69
C ALA A 4 12.00 2.06 -14.82
N ASP A 5 12.00 3.34 -15.21
CA ASP A 5 11.25 4.39 -14.52
C ASP A 5 9.73 4.17 -14.57
N THR A 6 9.21 3.74 -15.73
CA THR A 6 7.79 3.37 -15.86
C THR A 6 7.43 2.21 -14.92
N MET A 7 8.26 1.17 -14.85
CA MET A 7 8.05 0.02 -13.97
C MET A 7 8.10 0.43 -12.48
N LEU A 8 9.03 1.32 -12.13
CA LEU A 8 9.14 1.85 -10.77
C LEU A 8 7.88 2.61 -10.36
N ARG A 9 7.34 3.43 -11.25
CA ARG A 9 6.06 4.14 -11.03
C ARG A 9 4.90 3.17 -10.84
N VAL A 10 4.82 2.11 -11.64
CA VAL A 10 3.78 1.08 -11.48
C VAL A 10 3.89 0.38 -10.13
N LYS A 11 5.10 0.00 -9.69
CA LYS A 11 5.30 -0.62 -8.38
C LYS A 11 4.95 0.31 -7.21
N ARG A 12 5.30 1.60 -7.29
CA ARG A 12 4.89 2.62 -6.30
C ARG A 12 3.37 2.78 -6.26
N PHE A 13 2.73 2.87 -7.42
CA PHE A 13 1.27 2.96 -7.51
C PHE A 13 0.60 1.75 -6.85
N ARG A 14 1.12 0.54 -7.05
CA ARG A 14 0.59 -0.67 -6.41
C ARG A 14 0.68 -0.62 -4.88
N VAL A 15 1.79 -0.12 -4.33
CA VAL A 15 1.94 0.10 -2.87
C VAL A 15 0.92 1.11 -2.36
N ASP A 16 0.76 2.23 -3.06
CA ASP A 16 -0.19 3.29 -2.66
C ASP A 16 -1.64 2.83 -2.75
N GLU A 17 -1.98 2.04 -3.77
CA GLU A 17 -3.30 1.42 -3.93
C GLU A 17 -3.61 0.48 -2.77
N LEU A 18 -2.68 -0.40 -2.39
CA LEU A 18 -2.86 -1.33 -1.26
C LEU A 18 -3.02 -0.59 0.08
N LYS A 19 -2.28 0.50 0.29
CA LYS A 19 -2.46 1.35 1.49
C LYS A 19 -3.86 1.97 1.53
N ARG A 20 -4.35 2.48 0.39
CA ARG A 20 -5.71 3.02 0.30
C ARG A 20 -6.76 1.94 0.55
N GLN A 21 -6.57 0.74 0.01
CA GLN A 21 -7.45 -0.38 0.26
C GLN A 21 -7.53 -0.73 1.75
N ILE A 22 -6.39 -0.81 2.44
CA ILE A 22 -6.34 -1.05 3.89
C ILE A 22 -7.09 0.05 4.65
N ALA A 23 -6.85 1.33 4.31
CA ALA A 23 -7.53 2.44 4.96
C ALA A 23 -9.06 2.38 4.77
N THR A 24 -9.53 1.98 3.59
CA THR A 24 -10.96 1.76 3.33
C THR A 24 -11.52 0.62 4.19
N LEU A 25 -10.81 -0.51 4.28
CA LEU A 25 -11.22 -1.64 5.11
C LEU A 25 -11.29 -1.26 6.60
N GLU A 26 -10.33 -0.48 7.09
CA GLU A 26 -10.33 0.04 8.46
C GLU A 26 -11.50 1.00 8.72
N ALA A 27 -11.82 1.88 7.76
CA ALA A 27 -12.98 2.76 7.87
C ALA A 27 -14.30 1.97 7.89
N MET A 28 -14.41 0.91 7.07
CA MET A 28 -15.57 0.02 7.06
C MET A 28 -15.70 -0.74 8.39
N HIS A 29 -14.60 -1.25 8.93
CA HIS A 29 -14.57 -1.95 10.22
C HIS A 29 -15.05 -1.03 11.35
N ALA A 30 -14.50 0.18 11.46
CA ALA A 30 -14.93 1.17 12.45
C ALA A 30 -16.41 1.55 12.31
N ASP A 31 -16.96 1.58 11.08
CA ASP A 31 -18.38 1.84 10.87
C ASP A 31 -19.27 0.71 11.39
N LEU A 32 -18.87 -0.56 11.20
CA LEU A 32 -19.59 -1.71 11.73
C LEU A 32 -19.51 -1.78 13.26
N GLU A 33 -18.38 -1.42 13.87
CA GLU A 33 -18.26 -1.33 15.33
C GLU A 33 -19.21 -0.28 15.91
N ARG A 34 -19.31 0.91 15.28
CA ARG A 34 -20.30 1.93 15.67
C ARG A 34 -21.73 1.40 15.55
N LYS A 35 -22.07 0.74 14.45
CA LYS A 35 -23.39 0.12 14.26
C LYS A 35 -23.69 -0.95 15.31
N MET A 36 -22.71 -1.73 15.75
CA MET A 36 -22.88 -2.67 16.85
C MET A 36 -23.21 -1.94 18.16
N ALA A 37 -22.50 -0.87 18.49
CA ALA A 37 -22.77 -0.05 19.66
C ALA A 37 -24.17 0.59 19.61
N ASP A 38 -24.61 1.06 18.45
CA ASP A 38 -25.96 1.61 18.26
C ASP A 38 -27.06 0.56 18.51
N LEU A 39 -26.81 -0.69 18.12
CA LEU A 39 -27.70 -1.82 18.41
C LEU A 39 -27.73 -2.16 19.91
N ASP A 40 -26.62 -2.00 20.63
CA ASP A 40 -26.56 -2.10 22.10
C ASP A 40 -27.39 -1.03 22.80
N GLU A 41 -27.24 0.20 22.35
CA GLU A 41 -28.02 1.31 22.88
C GLU A 41 -29.52 1.14 22.55
N SER A 42 -29.85 0.66 21.35
CA SER A 42 -31.23 0.41 20.95
C SER A 42 -31.92 -0.63 21.82
N VAL A 43 -31.22 -1.70 22.23
CA VAL A 43 -31.77 -2.71 23.15
C VAL A 43 -32.02 -2.11 24.53
N THR A 44 -31.11 -1.26 25.01
CA THR A 44 -31.26 -0.57 26.30
C THR A 44 -32.48 0.34 26.30
N ARG A 45 -32.65 1.16 25.26
CA ARG A 45 -33.81 2.04 25.10
C ARG A 45 -35.11 1.25 24.97
N GLU A 46 -35.11 0.17 24.18
CA GLU A 46 -36.31 -0.66 24.03
C GLU A 46 -36.69 -1.33 25.35
N ARG A 47 -35.73 -1.79 26.13
CA ARG A 47 -35.98 -2.40 27.45
C ARG A 47 -36.69 -1.44 28.40
N GLN A 48 -36.26 -0.17 28.42
CA GLN A 48 -36.89 0.86 29.24
C GLN A 48 -38.34 1.07 28.81
N ARG A 49 -38.59 1.26 27.50
CA ARG A 49 -39.95 1.45 26.95
C ARG A 49 -40.84 0.23 27.15
N ALA A 50 -40.29 -0.97 27.02
CA ALA A 50 -41.03 -2.22 27.19
C ALA A 50 -41.55 -2.38 28.63
N ASN A 51 -40.85 -1.81 29.63
CA ASN A 51 -41.30 -1.89 31.02
C ASN A 51 -42.55 -1.06 31.32
N ASP A 52 -42.88 -0.09 30.46
CA ASP A 52 -44.00 0.85 30.65
C ASP A 52 -45.37 0.26 30.28
N SER A 53 -45.41 -0.89 29.60
CA SER A 53 -46.68 -1.56 29.24
C SER A 53 -46.54 -3.08 29.14
N ASP A 54 -47.59 -3.81 29.49
CA ASP A 54 -47.59 -5.28 29.40
C ASP A 54 -47.46 -5.78 27.95
N ILE A 55 -48.02 -5.03 26.98
CA ILE A 55 -47.83 -5.31 25.54
C ILE A 55 -46.36 -5.15 25.17
N GLY A 56 -45.69 -4.09 25.66
CA GLY A 56 -44.26 -3.88 25.46
C GLY A 56 -43.41 -5.03 26.01
N ARG A 57 -43.72 -5.50 27.23
CA ARG A 57 -43.03 -6.66 27.84
C ARG A 57 -43.17 -7.93 27.01
N LEU A 58 -44.35 -8.17 26.42
CA LEU A 58 -44.59 -9.32 25.56
C LEU A 58 -43.86 -9.22 24.21
N ALA A 59 -43.73 -8.02 23.64
CA ALA A 59 -43.06 -7.80 22.36
C ALA A 59 -41.53 -7.81 22.46
N PHE A 60 -40.97 -7.36 23.60
CA PHE A 60 -39.54 -7.16 23.81
C PHE A 60 -38.65 -8.39 23.47
N PRO A 61 -38.99 -9.64 23.85
CA PRO A 61 -38.16 -10.80 23.48
C PRO A 61 -37.99 -10.99 21.97
N SER A 62 -39.02 -10.70 21.18
CA SER A 62 -38.94 -10.80 19.72
C SER A 62 -38.04 -9.71 19.13
N PHE A 63 -38.10 -8.50 19.69
CA PHE A 63 -37.19 -7.41 19.35
C PHE A 63 -35.73 -7.78 19.65
N VAL A 64 -35.43 -8.27 20.85
CA VAL A 64 -34.07 -8.70 21.24
C VAL A 64 -33.54 -9.75 20.29
N ARG A 65 -34.31 -10.79 19.97
CA ARG A 65 -33.92 -11.83 19.01
C ARG A 65 -33.58 -11.26 17.63
N SER A 66 -34.34 -10.27 17.17
CA SER A 66 -34.06 -9.59 15.90
C SER A 66 -32.74 -8.81 15.93
N ILE A 67 -32.40 -8.18 17.06
CA ILE A 67 -31.14 -7.46 17.25
C ILE A 67 -29.97 -8.43 17.35
N GLU A 68 -30.10 -9.53 18.09
CA GLU A 68 -29.09 -10.58 18.17
C GLU A 68 -28.73 -11.12 16.79
N THR A 69 -29.73 -11.43 15.96
CA THR A 69 -29.52 -11.88 14.59
C THR A 69 -28.74 -10.85 13.77
N ARG A 70 -29.06 -9.56 13.91
CA ARG A 70 -28.31 -8.48 13.22
C ARG A 70 -26.87 -8.38 13.71
N ARG A 71 -26.62 -8.51 15.02
CA ARG A 71 -25.27 -8.48 15.59
C ARG A 71 -24.44 -9.66 15.13
N ASP A 72 -25.02 -10.85 15.04
CA ASP A 72 -24.30 -12.03 14.57
C ASP A 72 -23.89 -11.86 13.11
N ASN A 73 -24.75 -11.31 12.27
CA ASN A 73 -24.39 -10.94 10.89
C ASN A 73 -23.25 -9.90 10.86
N LEU A 74 -23.32 -8.84 11.67
CA LEU A 74 -22.25 -7.84 11.75
C LEU A 74 -20.92 -8.43 12.21
N ARG A 75 -20.94 -9.35 13.19
CA ARG A 75 -19.73 -10.06 13.66
C ARG A 75 -19.11 -10.92 12.58
N VAL A 76 -19.92 -11.61 11.78
CA VAL A 76 -19.44 -12.38 10.62
C VAL A 76 -18.76 -11.44 9.63
N THR A 77 -19.41 -10.34 9.25
CA THR A 77 -18.84 -9.36 8.32
C THR A 77 -17.56 -8.70 8.87
N LEU A 78 -17.51 -8.38 10.17
CA LEU A 78 -16.31 -7.86 10.82
C LEU A 78 -15.13 -8.82 10.70
N LYS A 79 -15.37 -10.11 10.97
CA LYS A 79 -14.34 -11.16 10.85
C LYS A 79 -13.85 -11.31 9.41
N GLU A 80 -14.75 -11.16 8.43
CA GLU A 80 -14.39 -11.17 7.01
C GLU A 80 -13.51 -9.96 6.65
N LEU A 81 -13.89 -8.75 7.09
CA LEU A 81 -13.08 -7.54 6.90
C LEU A 81 -11.70 -7.64 7.56
N GLU A 82 -11.61 -8.24 8.75
CA GLU A 82 -10.32 -8.49 9.42
C GLU A 82 -9.42 -9.43 8.62
N ARG A 83 -10.00 -10.49 8.04
CA ARG A 83 -9.27 -11.40 7.15
C ARG A 83 -8.79 -10.67 5.90
N GLU A 84 -9.69 -9.94 5.22
CA GLU A 84 -9.34 -9.17 4.02
C GLU A 84 -8.27 -8.11 4.30
N ARG A 85 -8.32 -7.47 5.47
CA ARG A 85 -7.29 -6.52 5.91
C ARG A 85 -5.94 -7.20 6.13
N ALA A 86 -5.92 -8.36 6.77
CA ALA A 86 -4.69 -9.14 6.98
C ALA A 86 -4.08 -9.60 5.64
N ASP A 87 -4.91 -10.01 4.70
CA ASP A 87 -4.48 -10.38 3.34
C ASP A 87 -3.90 -9.17 2.59
N ALA A 88 -4.57 -8.01 2.67
CA ALA A 88 -4.09 -6.77 2.07
C ALA A 88 -2.79 -6.27 2.71
N GLN A 89 -2.61 -6.42 4.03
CA GLN A 89 -1.36 -6.10 4.74
C GLN A 89 -0.21 -7.01 4.29
N SER A 90 -0.49 -8.30 4.12
CA SER A 90 0.48 -9.26 3.58
C SER A 90 0.89 -8.90 2.15
N ALA A 91 -0.08 -8.59 1.29
CA ALA A 91 0.16 -8.13 -0.07
C ALA A 91 0.95 -6.81 -0.12
N LEU A 92 0.68 -5.87 0.80
CA LEU A 92 1.40 -4.62 0.93
C LEU A 92 2.87 -4.86 1.28
N SER A 93 3.14 -5.77 2.22
CA SER A 93 4.51 -6.16 2.60
C SER A 93 5.28 -6.71 1.40
N SER A 94 4.70 -7.65 0.66
CA SER A 94 5.31 -8.20 -0.56
C SER A 94 5.53 -7.12 -1.63
N ALA A 95 4.54 -6.25 -1.88
CA ALA A 95 4.67 -5.17 -2.85
C ALA A 95 5.78 -4.17 -2.49
N PHE A 96 5.98 -3.90 -1.19
CA PHE A 96 7.07 -3.07 -0.71
C PHE A 96 8.45 -3.72 -0.91
N GLN A 97 8.58 -5.01 -0.61
CA GLN A 97 9.82 -5.77 -0.84
C GLN A 97 10.18 -5.77 -2.33
N ASP A 98 9.19 -5.98 -3.20
CA ASP A 98 9.33 -5.93 -4.65
C ASP A 98 9.76 -4.55 -5.16
N LEU A 99 9.13 -3.49 -4.63
CA LEU A 99 9.49 -2.12 -4.96
C LEU A 99 10.94 -1.85 -4.56
N LYS A 100 11.33 -2.21 -3.34
CA LYS A 100 12.67 -1.91 -2.82
C LYS A 100 13.76 -2.68 -3.56
N SER A 101 13.51 -3.95 -3.88
CA SER A 101 14.41 -4.78 -4.66
C SER A 101 14.62 -4.20 -6.07
N PHE A 102 13.54 -3.71 -6.69
CA PHE A 102 13.61 -3.09 -8.01
C PHE A 102 14.32 -1.73 -7.99
N GLU A 103 14.10 -0.90 -6.97
CA GLU A 103 14.81 0.35 -6.76
C GLU A 103 16.32 0.14 -6.68
N LEU A 104 16.75 -0.84 -5.87
CA LEU A 104 18.17 -1.18 -5.74
C LEU A 104 18.77 -1.65 -7.06
N ALA A 105 18.06 -2.52 -7.79
CA ALA A 105 18.53 -3.01 -9.09
C ALA A 105 18.66 -1.87 -10.12
N ALA A 106 17.69 -0.95 -10.14
CA ALA A 106 17.70 0.22 -11.04
C ALA A 106 18.86 1.17 -10.70
N GLU A 107 19.12 1.41 -9.41
CA GLU A 107 20.24 2.23 -8.95
C GLU A 107 21.59 1.62 -9.37
N GLN A 108 21.77 0.32 -9.17
CA GLN A 108 22.99 -0.38 -9.58
C GLN A 108 23.20 -0.35 -11.09
N GLN A 109 22.13 -0.51 -11.88
CA GLN A 109 22.20 -0.39 -13.33
C GLN A 109 22.61 1.02 -13.77
N ASN A 110 22.04 2.05 -13.14
CA ASN A 110 22.35 3.44 -13.44
C ASN A 110 23.81 3.77 -13.10
N ARG A 111 24.29 3.29 -11.94
CA ARG A 111 25.69 3.43 -11.53
C ARG A 111 26.66 2.79 -12.54
N ARG A 112 26.37 1.55 -12.97
CA ARG A 112 27.19 0.87 -13.99
C ARG A 112 27.19 1.62 -15.32
N ALA A 113 26.06 2.20 -15.72
CA ALA A 113 25.97 3.01 -16.93
C ALA A 113 26.82 4.28 -16.83
N GLN A 114 26.75 4.99 -15.71
CA GLN A 114 27.57 6.18 -15.45
C GLN A 114 29.07 5.84 -15.42
N GLU A 115 29.47 4.75 -14.75
CA GLU A 115 30.86 4.30 -14.72
C GLU A 115 31.38 3.89 -16.10
N ALA A 116 30.53 3.31 -16.96
CA ALA A 116 30.89 2.97 -18.33
C ALA A 116 31.02 4.23 -19.21
N GLU A 117 30.14 5.21 -19.04
CA GLU A 117 30.20 6.49 -19.73
C GLU A 117 31.43 7.31 -19.32
N ALA A 118 31.72 7.40 -18.02
CA ALA A 118 32.92 8.04 -17.50
C ALA A 118 34.21 7.39 -18.04
N ARG A 119 34.26 6.05 -18.10
CA ARG A 119 35.39 5.32 -18.72
C ARG A 119 35.55 5.63 -20.20
N ARG A 120 34.45 5.72 -20.96
CA ARG A 120 34.49 6.09 -22.38
C ARG A 120 34.97 7.52 -22.57
N ALA A 121 34.46 8.46 -21.77
CA ALA A 121 34.89 9.85 -21.81
C ALA A 121 36.38 9.99 -21.47
N GLN A 122 36.87 9.26 -20.46
CA GLN A 122 38.29 9.26 -20.10
C GLN A 122 39.15 8.72 -21.24
N ALA A 123 38.78 7.59 -21.85
CA ALA A 123 39.51 7.03 -22.98
C ALA A 123 39.60 7.99 -24.18
N GLN A 124 38.53 8.74 -24.46
CA GLN A 124 38.52 9.79 -25.49
C GLN A 124 39.49 10.93 -25.16
N LEU A 125 39.53 11.37 -23.90
CA LEU A 125 40.47 12.43 -23.46
C LEU A 125 41.93 11.96 -23.57
N ASP A 126 42.21 10.72 -23.18
CA ASP A 126 43.55 10.12 -23.26
C ASP A 126 44.02 10.02 -24.72
N GLU A 127 43.14 9.61 -25.64
CA GLU A 127 43.42 9.56 -27.07
C GLU A 127 43.72 10.96 -27.64
N MET A 128 42.92 11.97 -27.29
CA MET A 128 43.17 13.36 -27.69
C MET A 128 44.50 13.90 -27.16
N ALA A 129 44.86 13.57 -25.92
CA ALA A 129 46.14 13.95 -25.32
C ALA A 129 47.32 13.31 -26.08
N LEU A 130 47.20 12.02 -26.43
CA LEU A 130 48.22 11.31 -27.21
C LEU A 130 48.41 11.93 -28.59
N VAL A 131 47.32 12.20 -29.32
CA VAL A 131 47.36 12.83 -30.66
C VAL A 131 48.02 14.21 -30.59
N ARG A 132 47.68 15.02 -29.58
CA ARG A 132 48.32 16.33 -29.37
C ARG A 132 49.81 16.20 -29.08
N HIS A 133 50.20 15.24 -28.26
CA HIS A 133 51.60 14.99 -27.92
C HIS A 133 52.41 14.58 -29.15
N LEU A 134 51.92 13.62 -29.94
CA LEU A 134 52.56 13.15 -31.17
C LEU A 134 52.73 14.29 -32.19
N ARG A 135 51.69 15.12 -32.38
CA ARG A 135 51.75 16.28 -33.28
C ARG A 135 52.81 17.29 -32.85
N LYS A 136 52.91 17.57 -31.54
CA LYS A 136 53.93 18.47 -31.01
C LYS A 136 55.35 17.93 -31.20
N TYR A 137 55.53 16.61 -31.07
CA TYR A 137 56.81 15.96 -31.25
C TYR A 137 57.26 16.00 -32.72
N ALA A 138 56.35 15.71 -33.66
CA ALA A 138 56.63 15.81 -35.10
C ALA A 138 57.05 17.23 -35.53
N LEU A 139 56.40 18.27 -34.99
CA LEU A 139 56.76 19.67 -35.27
C LEU A 139 58.11 20.12 -34.70
N ARG A 140 58.69 19.39 -33.74
CA ARG A 140 60.01 19.71 -33.17
C ARG A 140 61.16 19.00 -33.89
N GLN A 141 60.86 17.97 -34.68
CA GLN A 141 61.86 17.20 -35.42
C GLN A 141 61.95 17.60 -36.91
N ALA A 142 61.08 18.50 -37.36
CA ALA A 142 61.14 19.16 -38.67
C ALA A 142 61.87 20.51 -38.53
#